data_AF-A0A4V2BKE1-F1
#
_entry.id   AF-A0A4V2BKE1-F1
#
_cell.length_a   1.000
_cell.length_b   1.000
_cell.length_c   1.000
_cell.angle_alpha   90.00
_cell.angle_beta   90.00
_cell.angle_gamma   90.00
#
_symmetry.space_group_name_H-M   'P 1'
#
loop_
_entity.id
_entity.type
_entity.pdbx_description
1 polymer ?
#
loop_
_entity_poly.entity_id
_entity_poly.type
_entity_poly.pdbx_seq_one_letter_code
_entity_poly.pdbx_strand_id
1 'polypeptide(L)'
;MANERPAQQSDIKLLISKGLEQGYLTFAEVNDHLPDDIVDAEQIEDIIGMINGMGIEVHEVAPDAETLLLAGNSTGNREVDDTAAEEAAAALTLDTEGGRTTDPVRMYMREMGTVELLTREGEIAIAKRIEEGLGQVQAFL
;
A
#
# COMPACT_ATOMS: atom_id res chain seq x y z
N MET A 1 9.79 19.82 1.29
CA MET A 1 9.46 18.47 1.78
C MET A 1 10.32 17.51 0.98
N ALA A 2 11.35 16.96 1.62
CA ALA A 2 12.44 16.28 0.95
C ALA A 2 12.10 14.81 0.75
N ASN A 3 11.95 14.42 -0.51
CA ASN A 3 12.13 13.09 -1.11
C ASN A 3 12.69 11.96 -0.20
N GLU A 4 11.81 11.27 0.53
CA GLU A 4 12.11 10.03 1.30
C GLU A 4 12.04 8.74 0.45
N ARG A 5 11.75 8.88 -0.85
CA ARG A 5 11.43 7.79 -1.78
C ARG A 5 12.52 6.73 -2.07
N PRO A 6 13.84 7.00 -2.05
CA PRO A 6 14.83 5.97 -2.40
C PRO A 6 15.18 5.02 -1.24
N ALA A 7 15.05 5.46 0.02
CA ALA A 7 15.38 4.64 1.19
C ALA A 7 14.30 3.56 1.44
N GLN A 8 13.03 3.94 1.32
CA GLN A 8 11.89 3.03 1.50
C GLN A 8 11.91 1.88 0.48
N GLN A 9 12.25 2.17 -0.77
CA GLN A 9 12.36 1.15 -1.82
C GLN A 9 13.53 0.20 -1.55
N SER A 10 14.62 0.68 -0.95
CA SER A 10 15.76 -0.17 -0.58
C SER A 10 15.48 -1.07 0.64
N ASP A 11 14.69 -0.62 1.61
CA ASP A 11 14.40 -1.40 2.82
C ASP A 11 13.46 -2.57 2.53
N ILE A 12 12.41 -2.34 1.72
CA ILE A 12 11.51 -3.41 1.25
C ILE A 12 12.25 -4.39 0.35
N LYS A 13 13.15 -3.90 -0.51
CA LYS A 13 13.98 -4.77 -1.35
C LYS A 13 14.84 -5.70 -0.49
N LEU A 14 15.48 -5.16 0.55
CA LEU A 14 16.32 -5.92 1.48
C LEU A 14 15.52 -7.04 2.17
N LEU A 15 14.30 -6.71 2.61
CA LEU A 15 13.37 -7.65 3.25
C LEU A 15 13.03 -8.82 2.32
N ILE A 16 12.66 -8.53 1.06
CA ILE A 16 12.30 -9.55 0.07
C ILE A 16 13.50 -10.45 -0.23
N SER A 17 14.70 -9.90 -0.43
CA SER A 17 15.90 -10.71 -0.65
C SER A 17 16.20 -11.65 0.52
N LYS A 18 16.06 -11.17 1.76
CA LYS A 18 16.25 -12.00 2.96
C LYS A 18 15.20 -13.11 3.06
N GLY A 19 13.93 -12.78 2.79
CA GLY A 19 12.85 -13.76 2.78
C GLY A 19 13.01 -14.81 1.69
N LEU A 20 13.53 -14.45 0.51
CA LEU A 20 13.81 -15.40 -0.56
C LEU A 20 14.99 -16.34 -0.23
N GLU A 21 16.03 -15.82 0.45
CA GLU A 21 17.18 -16.63 0.90
C GLU A 21 16.81 -17.63 2.00
N GLN A 22 16.00 -17.20 2.96
CA GLN A 22 15.65 -18.00 4.13
C GLN A 22 14.38 -18.83 3.93
N GLY A 23 13.56 -18.48 2.92
CA GLY A 23 12.28 -19.12 2.62
C GLY A 23 11.16 -18.75 3.59
N TYR A 24 11.42 -17.89 4.58
CA TYR A 24 10.45 -17.41 5.53
C TYR A 24 10.74 -15.96 5.97
N LEU A 25 9.71 -15.30 6.50
CA LEU A 25 9.77 -13.97 7.11
C LEU A 25 8.91 -13.95 8.37
N THR A 26 9.26 -13.14 9.37
CA THR A 26 8.40 -12.97 10.54
C THR A 26 7.51 -11.74 10.45
N PHE A 27 6.34 -11.78 11.11
CA PHE A 27 5.46 -10.60 11.20
C PHE A 27 6.18 -9.37 11.76
N ALA A 28 7.08 -9.56 12.73
CA ALA A 28 7.87 -8.47 13.29
C ALA A 28 8.80 -7.84 12.24
N GLU A 29 9.49 -8.66 11.44
CA GLU A 29 10.39 -8.17 10.39
C GLU A 29 9.64 -7.45 9.27
N VAL A 30 8.45 -7.96 8.88
CA VAL A 30 7.59 -7.29 7.91
C VAL A 30 7.13 -5.94 8.47
N ASN A 31 6.65 -5.91 9.71
CA ASN A 31 6.17 -4.68 10.35
C ASN A 31 7.28 -3.63 10.57
N ASP A 32 8.52 -4.06 10.87
CA ASP A 32 9.66 -3.16 11.09
C ASP A 32 10.17 -2.49 9.80
N HIS A 33 9.89 -3.09 8.63
CA HIS A 33 10.30 -2.56 7.31
C HIS A 33 9.13 -1.97 6.53
N LEU A 34 7.92 -1.98 7.10
CA LEU A 34 6.76 -1.28 6.57
C LEU A 34 6.79 0.19 7.02
N PRO A 35 6.42 1.14 6.15
CA PRO A 35 6.33 2.55 6.54
C PRO A 35 5.25 2.77 7.61
N ASP A 36 5.50 3.69 8.54
CA ASP A 36 4.59 4.07 9.64
C ASP A 36 3.20 4.57 9.16
N ASP A 37 3.07 4.91 7.87
CA ASP A 37 1.79 5.30 7.25
C ASP A 37 0.87 4.08 7.00
N ILE A 38 1.41 2.86 6.99
CA ILE A 38 0.65 1.61 6.85
C ILE A 38 0.37 1.05 8.25
N VAL A 39 -0.71 1.51 8.85
CA VAL A 39 -1.20 1.06 10.17
C VAL A 39 -2.43 0.15 10.09
N ASP A 40 -2.98 -0.06 8.90
CA ASP A 40 -4.18 -0.86 8.70
C ASP A 40 -3.85 -2.35 8.60
N ALA A 41 -4.47 -3.14 9.46
CA ALA A 41 -4.34 -4.60 9.48
C ALA A 41 -4.68 -5.24 8.12
N GLU A 42 -5.65 -4.68 7.39
CA GLU A 42 -6.07 -5.17 6.08
C GLU A 42 -4.98 -4.98 5.00
N GLN A 43 -4.29 -3.84 5.02
CA GLN A 43 -3.16 -3.60 4.12
C GLN A 43 -1.96 -4.49 4.45
N ILE A 44 -1.75 -4.75 5.73
CA ILE A 44 -0.72 -5.70 6.20
C ILE A 44 -1.05 -7.12 5.70
N GLU A 45 -2.31 -7.55 5.77
CA GLU A 45 -2.77 -8.83 5.23
C GLU A 45 -2.57 -8.94 3.71
N ASP A 46 -2.85 -7.89 2.95
CA ASP A 46 -2.61 -7.85 1.50
C ASP A 46 -1.12 -7.97 1.15
N ILE A 47 -0.27 -7.26 1.90
CA ILE A 47 1.20 -7.33 1.76
C ILE A 47 1.71 -8.74 2.08
N ILE A 48 1.19 -9.36 3.14
CA ILE A 48 1.51 -10.76 3.49
C ILE A 48 1.04 -11.71 2.39
N GLY A 49 -0.12 -11.46 1.78
CA GLY A 49 -0.61 -12.21 0.63
C GLY A 49 0.34 -12.14 -0.56
N MET A 50 0.87 -10.95 -0.87
CA MET A 50 1.87 -10.75 -1.92
C MET A 50 3.19 -11.47 -1.63
N ILE A 51 3.68 -11.38 -0.39
CA ILE A 51 4.91 -12.07 0.06
C ILE A 51 4.76 -13.60 -0.06
N ASN A 52 3.62 -14.15 0.36
CA ASN A 52 3.32 -15.57 0.16
C ASN A 52 3.22 -15.95 -1.33
N GLY A 53 2.67 -15.07 -2.17
CA GLY A 53 2.63 -15.27 -3.63
C GLY A 53 4.01 -15.34 -4.29
N MET A 54 5.01 -14.69 -3.70
CA MET A 54 6.42 -14.79 -4.10
C MET A 54 7.12 -16.08 -3.63
N GLY A 55 6.43 -16.90 -2.82
CA GLY A 55 6.96 -18.15 -2.28
C GLY A 55 7.75 -17.99 -0.98
N ILE A 56 7.55 -16.87 -0.27
CA ILE A 56 8.11 -16.63 1.07
C ILE A 56 6.99 -16.81 2.08
N GLU A 57 7.15 -17.73 3.04
CA GLU A 57 6.13 -17.90 4.09
C GLU A 57 6.29 -16.90 5.23
N VAL A 58 5.19 -16.25 5.63
CA VAL A 58 5.19 -15.35 6.79
C VAL A 58 4.71 -16.08 8.04
N HIS A 59 5.56 -16.15 9.07
CA HIS A 59 5.29 -16.83 10.34
C HIS A 59 5.23 -15.85 11.52
N GLU A 60 4.36 -16.09 12.50
CA GLU A 60 4.28 -15.25 13.72
C GLU A 60 5.54 -15.35 14.59
N VAL A 61 6.15 -16.52 14.62
CA VAL A 61 7.39 -16.81 15.35
C VAL A 61 8.32 -17.52 14.38
N ALA A 62 9.60 -17.14 14.37
CA ALA A 62 10.61 -17.79 13.53
C ALA A 62 10.57 -19.32 13.79
N PRO A 63 10.30 -20.15 12.76
CA PRO A 63 10.27 -21.59 12.93
C PRO A 63 11.66 -22.13 13.27
N ASP A 64 11.71 -23.13 14.16
CA ASP A 64 12.97 -23.80 14.51
C ASP A 64 13.58 -24.47 13.27
N ALA A 65 14.93 -24.52 13.22
CA ALA A 65 15.67 -25.08 12.09
C ALA A 65 15.26 -26.53 11.73
N GLU A 66 14.80 -27.30 12.72
CA GLU A 66 14.30 -28.66 12.53
C GLU A 66 12.94 -28.69 11.80
N THR A 67 12.07 -27.71 12.04
CA THR A 67 10.78 -27.55 11.37
C THR A 67 10.96 -27.11 9.91
N LEU A 68 11.92 -26.24 9.64
CA LEU A 68 12.28 -25.81 8.28
C LEU A 68 12.86 -26.96 7.44
N LEU A 69 13.67 -27.83 8.06
CA LEU A 69 14.21 -29.04 7.43
C LEU A 69 13.11 -30.07 7.09
N LEU A 70 12.10 -30.21 7.95
CA LEU A 70 11.01 -31.17 7.77
C LEU A 70 9.96 -30.70 6.76
N ALA A 71 9.72 -29.39 6.67
CA ALA A 71 8.76 -28.79 5.74
C ALA A 71 9.17 -28.89 4.26
N GLY A 72 10.41 -29.31 3.95
CA GLY A 72 10.88 -29.41 2.57
C GLY A 72 11.09 -28.05 1.88
N ASN A 73 10.93 -26.93 2.60
CA ASN A 73 11.20 -25.56 2.12
C ASN A 73 12.70 -25.25 2.02
N SER A 74 13.54 -26.26 1.76
CA SER A 74 14.90 -26.06 1.26
C SER A 74 14.85 -25.56 -0.19
N THR A 75 14.24 -24.40 -0.40
CA THR A 75 14.30 -23.63 -1.65
C THR A 75 15.54 -22.74 -1.65
N GLY A 76 16.63 -23.16 -1.00
CA GLY A 76 17.93 -22.50 -1.00
C GLY A 76 18.64 -22.53 -2.36
N ASN A 77 17.88 -22.53 -3.46
CA ASN A 77 18.40 -22.57 -4.81
C ASN A 77 17.50 -21.86 -5.85
N ARG A 78 16.59 -20.97 -5.44
CA ARG A 78 16.05 -19.98 -6.38
C ARG A 78 17.12 -18.90 -6.53
N GLU A 79 17.83 -18.92 -7.65
CA GLU A 79 18.64 -17.79 -8.08
C GLU A 79 17.75 -16.54 -8.02
N VAL A 80 18.04 -15.66 -7.06
CA VAL A 80 17.37 -14.37 -6.93
C VAL A 80 17.83 -13.55 -8.13
N ASP A 81 17.03 -13.52 -9.19
CA ASP A 81 17.24 -12.55 -10.25
C ASP A 81 16.94 -11.17 -9.65
N ASP A 82 17.97 -10.34 -9.50
CA ASP A 82 17.90 -9.04 -8.82
C ASP A 82 16.84 -8.11 -9.47
N THR A 83 16.55 -8.35 -10.75
CA THR A 83 15.45 -7.75 -11.51
C THR A 83 14.05 -8.19 -11.04
N ALA A 84 13.86 -9.46 -10.68
CA ALA A 84 12.58 -9.97 -10.18
C ALA A 84 12.29 -9.43 -8.77
N ALA A 85 13.32 -9.28 -7.95
CA ALA A 85 13.19 -8.62 -6.64
C ALA A 85 12.88 -7.12 -6.78
N GLU A 86 13.46 -6.45 -7.78
CA GLU A 86 13.21 -5.04 -8.07
C GLU A 86 11.81 -4.80 -8.63
N GLU A 87 11.30 -5.67 -9.53
CA GLU A 87 9.91 -5.63 -9.99
C GLU A 87 8.91 -5.92 -8.87
N ALA A 88 9.20 -6.88 -8.00
CA ALA A 88 8.35 -7.18 -6.85
C ALA A 88 8.29 -6.02 -5.84
N ALA A 89 9.45 -5.42 -5.51
CA ALA A 89 9.51 -4.26 -4.64
C ALA A 89 8.80 -3.04 -5.26
N ALA A 90 8.91 -2.86 -6.58
CA ALA A 90 8.18 -1.83 -7.32
C ALA A 90 6.66 -2.07 -7.31
N ALA A 91 6.21 -3.33 -7.41
CA ALA A 91 4.80 -3.69 -7.34
C ALA A 91 4.22 -3.46 -5.94
N LEU A 92 4.94 -3.86 -4.88
CA LEU A 92 4.53 -3.56 -3.51
C LEU A 92 4.52 -2.06 -3.23
N THR A 93 5.57 -1.32 -3.61
CA THR A 93 5.62 0.14 -3.38
C THR A 93 4.53 0.89 -4.14
N LEU A 94 4.23 0.51 -5.39
CA LEU A 94 3.16 1.13 -6.17
C LEU A 94 1.76 0.83 -5.60
N ASP A 95 1.56 -0.33 -4.98
CA ASP A 95 0.28 -0.67 -4.32
C ASP A 95 0.17 -0.03 -2.93
N THR A 96 1.30 0.18 -2.23
CA THR A 96 1.34 1.01 -1.01
C THR A 96 1.04 2.48 -1.28
N GLU A 97 1.48 3.04 -2.42
CA GLU A 97 1.07 4.37 -2.89
C GLU A 97 -0.35 4.37 -3.51
N GLY A 98 -0.92 3.17 -3.70
CA GLY A 98 -2.09 2.90 -4.53
C GLY A 98 -3.39 2.63 -3.78
N GLY A 99 -3.42 2.67 -2.44
CA GLY A 99 -4.63 2.83 -1.62
C GLY A 99 -5.91 2.22 -2.19
N ARG A 100 -5.87 0.93 -2.59
CA ARG A 100 -7.05 0.15 -2.96
C ARG A 100 -7.76 -0.30 -1.71
N THR A 101 -8.25 0.66 -0.93
CA THR A 101 -9.25 0.31 0.07
C THR A 101 -10.48 -0.22 -0.67
N THR A 102 -10.89 -1.45 -0.35
CA THR A 102 -12.17 -2.01 -0.84
C THR A 102 -13.34 -1.54 0.02
N ASP A 103 -13.06 -0.80 1.10
CA ASP A 103 -14.06 -0.24 2.01
C ASP A 103 -14.78 0.96 1.36
N PRO A 104 -16.10 0.88 1.13
CA PRO A 104 -16.88 1.94 0.49
C PRO A 104 -16.88 3.26 1.27
N VAL A 105 -16.77 3.22 2.59
CA VAL A 105 -16.78 4.40 3.45
C VAL A 105 -15.46 5.14 3.32
N ARG A 106 -14.33 4.42 3.33
CA ARG A 106 -13.00 5.00 3.18
C ARG A 106 -12.78 5.55 1.77
N MET A 107 -13.32 4.88 0.75
CA MET A 107 -13.36 5.42 -0.62
C MET A 107 -14.07 6.77 -0.65
N TYR A 108 -15.25 6.87 -0.01
CA TYR A 108 -16.01 8.12 0.09
C TYR A 108 -15.26 9.20 0.88
N MET A 109 -14.70 8.88 2.04
CA MET A 109 -13.96 9.86 2.86
C MET A 109 -12.72 10.40 2.15
N ARG A 110 -12.00 9.54 1.42
CA ARG A 110 -10.86 9.95 0.59
C ARG A 110 -11.30 10.91 -0.50
N GLU A 111 -12.35 10.56 -1.25
CA GLU A 111 -12.85 11.40 -2.34
C GLU A 111 -13.41 12.73 -1.83
N MET A 112 -14.17 12.72 -0.73
CA MET A 112 -14.62 13.94 -0.05
C MET A 112 -13.46 14.81 0.40
N GLY A 113 -12.37 14.22 0.90
CA GLY A 113 -11.19 14.94 1.39
C GLY A 113 -10.37 15.61 0.28
N THR A 114 -10.58 15.26 -0.99
CA THR A 114 -9.91 15.94 -2.12
C THR A 114 -10.48 17.33 -2.42
N VAL A 115 -11.70 17.60 -1.96
CA VAL A 115 -12.38 18.88 -2.19
C VAL A 115 -12.21 19.76 -0.96
N GLU A 116 -11.58 20.92 -1.15
CA GLU A 116 -11.39 21.89 -0.07
C GLU A 116 -12.73 22.46 0.43
N LEU A 117 -12.77 22.80 1.73
CA LEU A 117 -13.93 23.46 2.31
C LEU A 117 -14.09 24.88 1.74
N LEU A 118 -15.34 25.27 1.49
CA LEU A 118 -15.65 26.61 1.00
C LEU A 118 -15.49 27.65 2.11
N THR A 119 -14.99 28.82 1.72
CA THR A 119 -15.10 30.02 2.57
C THR A 119 -16.49 30.64 2.41
N ARG A 120 -16.89 31.47 3.38
CA ARG A 120 -18.17 32.19 3.32
C ARG A 120 -18.33 32.99 2.02
N GLU A 121 -17.27 33.63 1.55
CA GLU A 121 -17.29 34.37 0.28
C GLU A 121 -17.45 33.42 -0.92
N GLY A 122 -16.82 32.25 -0.88
CA GLY A 122 -16.96 31.21 -1.90
C GLY A 122 -18.38 30.66 -2.00
N GLU A 123 -19.02 30.41 -0.86
CA GLU A 123 -20.43 29.99 -0.79
C GLU A 123 -21.36 31.04 -1.42
N ILE A 124 -21.15 32.33 -1.12
CA ILE A 124 -21.95 33.43 -1.68
C ILE A 124 -21.76 33.52 -3.21
N ALA A 125 -20.52 33.34 -3.71
CA ALA A 125 -20.24 33.37 -5.14
C ALA A 125 -20.94 32.22 -5.89
N ILE A 126 -20.91 31.02 -5.30
CA ILE A 126 -21.61 29.85 -5.85
C ILE A 126 -23.12 30.08 -5.85
N ALA A 127 -23.68 30.61 -4.76
CA ALA A 127 -25.11 30.90 -4.67
C ALA A 127 -25.58 31.87 -5.76
N LYS A 128 -24.85 32.97 -5.98
CA LYS A 128 -25.15 33.94 -7.05
C LYS A 128 -25.11 33.29 -8.43
N ARG A 129 -24.09 32.47 -8.69
CA ARG A 129 -23.95 31.76 -9.98
C ARG A 129 -25.10 30.78 -10.23
N ILE A 130 -25.60 30.12 -9.19
CA ILE A 130 -26.79 29.25 -9.28
C ILE A 130 -28.04 30.07 -9.59
N GLU A 131 -28.24 31.19 -8.91
CA GLU A 131 -29.39 32.10 -9.13
C GLU A 131 -29.39 32.67 -10.55
N GLU A 132 -28.25 33.13 -11.04
CA GLU A 132 -28.09 33.59 -12.42
C GLU A 132 -28.39 32.48 -13.44
N GLY A 133 -27.90 31.27 -13.21
CA GLY A 133 -28.19 30.11 -14.06
C GLY A 133 -29.67 29.77 -14.10
N LEU A 134 -30.35 29.79 -12.95
CA LEU A 134 -31.80 29.60 -12.87
C LEU A 134 -32.56 30.71 -13.60
N GLY A 135 -32.13 31.96 -13.44
CA GLY A 135 -32.71 33.11 -14.15
C GLY A 135 -32.57 32.99 -15.67
N GLN A 136 -31.42 32.52 -16.17
CA GLN A 136 -31.21 32.27 -17.60
C GLN A 136 -32.14 31.18 -18.14
N VAL A 137 -32.31 30.08 -17.41
CA VAL A 137 -33.22 28.99 -17.82
C VAL A 137 -34.67 29.49 -17.84
N GLN A 138 -35.09 30.27 -16.83
CA GLN A 138 -36.43 30.86 -16.79
C GLN A 138 -36.69 31.87 -17.90
N ALA A 139 -35.69 32.67 -18.27
CA ALA A 139 -35.82 33.64 -19.37
C ALA A 139 -35.89 32.99 -20.76
N PHE A 140 -35.50 31.72 -20.88
CA PHE A 140 -35.54 30.94 -22.12
C PHE A 140 -36.84 30.14 -22.30
N LEU A 141 -37.68 30.06 -21.27
CA LEU A 141 -39.01 29.43 -21.28
C LEU A 141 -40.10 30.47 -21.58
#